data_AF-A0ABD1UNP8-F1
#
_entry.id   AF-A0ABD1UNP8-F1
#
_cell.length_a   1.000
_cell.length_b   1.000
_cell.length_c   1.000
_cell.angle_alpha   90.00
_cell.angle_beta   90.00
_cell.angle_gamma   90.00
#
_symmetry.space_group_name_H-M   'P 1'
#
loop_
_entity.id
_entity.type
_entity.pdbx_description
1 polymer ?
#
loop_
_entity_poly.entity_id
_entity_poly.type
_entity_poly.pdbx_seq_one_letter_code
_entity_poly.pdbx_strand_id
1 'polypeptide(L)'
;MARLRFAHVETLLPFSCLIGLFLDGSELELILREQPLQLHPKPPQKRIWRGSTVAHFAGNNMLVLYSCPANNSSKYFVQVLHNEYPTPMPVSLLSSIIQQKAKLNDLLQDCFCLVEC
;
A
#
# COMPACT_ATOMS: atom_id res chain seq x y z
N MET A 1 8.33 13.54 -15.15
CA MET A 1 8.99 14.23 -14.02
C MET A 1 8.86 13.33 -12.81
N ALA A 2 9.97 13.02 -12.12
CA ALA A 2 9.93 12.24 -10.89
C ALA A 2 9.53 13.15 -9.71
N ARG A 3 8.73 12.63 -8.77
CA ARG A 3 8.29 13.35 -7.57
C ARG A 3 8.79 12.62 -6.33
N LEU A 4 9.66 13.28 -5.56
CA LEU A 4 10.20 12.77 -4.30
C LEU A 4 9.48 13.42 -3.12
N ARG A 5 9.18 12.63 -2.09
CA ARG A 5 8.61 13.10 -0.82
C ARG A 5 9.37 12.45 0.32
N PHE A 6 9.62 13.22 1.37
CA PHE A 6 10.23 12.76 2.60
C PHE A 6 9.18 12.79 3.71
N ALA A 7 9.17 11.77 4.55
CA ALA A 7 8.27 11.67 5.68
C ALA A 7 8.89 10.80 6.76
N HIS A 8 8.34 10.90 7.98
CA HIS A 8 8.74 10.05 9.09
C HIS A 8 8.14 8.63 8.95
N VAL A 9 8.67 7.68 9.73
CA VAL A 9 8.20 6.28 9.71
C VAL A 9 6.72 6.18 10.08
N GLU A 10 6.27 7.05 11.00
CA GLU A 10 4.88 7.16 11.45
C GLU A 10 3.93 7.58 10.32
N THR A 11 4.45 8.21 9.26
CA THR A 11 3.69 8.54 8.06
C THR A 11 3.82 7.46 6.99
N LEU A 12 5.01 6.88 6.84
CA LEU A 12 5.27 5.84 5.83
C LEU A 12 4.54 4.55 6.15
N LEU A 13 4.41 4.19 7.42
CA LEU A 13 3.73 2.98 7.86
C LEU A 13 2.24 2.95 7.46
N PRO A 14 1.40 3.94 7.86
CA PRO A 14 0.00 3.96 7.43
C PRO A 14 -0.14 4.11 5.91
N PHE A 15 0.77 4.84 5.25
CA PHE A 15 0.78 4.90 3.78
C PHE A 15 1.02 3.53 3.15
N SER A 16 1.98 2.75 3.64
CA SER A 16 2.24 1.39 3.19
C SER A 16 1.05 0.45 3.43
N CYS A 17 0.31 0.64 4.53
CA CYS A 17 -0.94 -0.07 4.79
C CYS A 17 -2.03 0.32 3.78
N LEU A 18 -2.20 1.61 3.51
CA LEU A 18 -3.22 2.14 2.59
C LEU A 18 -3.06 1.58 1.17
N ILE A 19 -1.83 1.48 0.68
CA ILE A 19 -1.54 0.91 -0.65
C ILE A 19 -1.48 -0.63 -0.64
N GLY A 20 -1.71 -1.24 0.52
CA GLY A 20 -1.76 -2.69 0.68
C GLY A 20 -0.42 -3.41 0.47
N LEU A 21 0.71 -2.76 0.74
CA LEU A 21 2.05 -3.28 0.41
C LEU A 21 2.42 -4.54 1.23
N PHE A 22 1.84 -4.70 2.41
CA PHE A 22 2.12 -5.80 3.34
C PHE A 22 0.85 -6.53 3.80
N LEU A 23 -0.24 -6.41 3.04
CA LEU A 23 -1.48 -7.14 3.35
C LEU A 23 -1.32 -8.62 2.97
N ASP A 24 -1.72 -9.50 3.88
CA ASP A 24 -1.76 -10.92 3.60
C ASP A 24 -3.01 -11.26 2.77
N GLY A 25 -2.86 -12.17 1.80
CA GLY A 25 -3.88 -12.42 0.77
C GLY A 25 -5.21 -12.94 1.33
N SER A 26 -5.19 -13.65 2.46
CA SER A 26 -6.40 -14.16 3.12
C SER A 26 -7.19 -13.07 3.84
N GLU A 27 -6.53 -12.02 4.34
CA GLU A 27 -7.17 -10.92 5.06
C GLU A 27 -7.74 -9.87 4.11
N LEU A 28 -7.16 -9.72 2.92
CA LEU A 28 -7.62 -8.76 1.92
C LEU A 28 -9.08 -9.00 1.51
N GLU A 29 -9.49 -10.24 1.29
CA GLU A 29 -10.89 -10.57 0.96
C GLU A 29 -11.86 -10.22 2.09
N LEU A 30 -11.43 -10.37 3.34
CA LEU A 30 -12.24 -10.00 4.51
C LEU A 30 -12.37 -8.48 4.62
N ILE A 31 -11.26 -7.75 4.44
CA ILE A 31 -11.22 -6.28 4.45
C ILE A 31 -12.10 -5.71 3.33
N LEU A 32 -12.02 -6.25 2.12
CA LEU A 32 -12.84 -5.80 0.98
C LEU A 32 -14.34 -6.04 1.18
N ARG A 33 -14.70 -6.99 2.03
CA ARG A 33 -16.10 -7.30 2.39
C ARG A 33 -16.52 -6.66 3.71
N GLU A 34 -15.68 -5.79 4.28
CA GLU A 34 -15.90 -5.14 5.57
C GLU A 34 -16.20 -6.14 6.70
N GLN A 35 -15.65 -7.35 6.58
CA GLN A 35 -15.82 -8.39 7.58
C GLN A 35 -14.81 -8.20 8.72
N PRO A 36 -15.21 -8.50 9.97
CA PRO A 36 -14.31 -8.41 11.10
C PRO A 36 -13.13 -9.34 10.92
N LEU A 37 -11.92 -8.79 11.05
CA LEU A 37 -10.70 -9.57 11.12
C LEU A 37 -10.67 -10.36 12.44
N GLN A 38 -10.07 -11.55 12.41
CA GLN A 38 -9.89 -12.30 13.64
C GLN A 38 -8.96 -11.52 14.57
N LEU A 39 -9.39 -11.38 15.83
CA LEU A 39 -8.55 -10.74 16.84
C LEU A 39 -7.24 -11.51 16.97
N HIS A 40 -6.12 -10.77 16.93
CA HIS A 40 -4.82 -11.38 17.17
C HIS A 40 -4.83 -12.07 18.54
N PRO A 41 -4.33 -13.31 18.64
CA PRO A 41 -4.30 -14.03 19.90
C PRO A 41 -3.43 -13.30 20.93
N LYS A 42 -3.76 -13.49 22.21
CA LYS A 42 -3.01 -12.88 23.30
C LYS A 42 -1.54 -13.35 23.30
N PRO A 43 -0.58 -12.48 23.67
CA PRO A 43 0.82 -12.88 23.86
C PRO A 43 0.95 -14.06 24.85
N PRO A 44 1.98 -14.90 24.74
CA PRO A 44 3.13 -14.80 23.85
C PRO A 44 2.87 -15.39 22.46
N GLN A 45 3.08 -14.58 21.43
CA GLN A 45 2.97 -14.98 20.03
C GLN A 45 4.27 -14.68 19.29
N LYS A 46 4.61 -15.52 18.30
CA LYS A 46 5.71 -15.24 17.41
C LYS A 46 5.33 -14.04 16.54
N ARG A 47 6.10 -12.96 16.66
CA ARG A 47 5.92 -11.75 15.88
C ARG A 47 6.08 -12.09 14.38
N ILE A 48 4.98 -12.01 13.62
CA ILE A 48 4.98 -12.21 12.16
C ILE A 48 5.47 -10.99 11.39
N TRP A 49 5.46 -9.81 12.03
CA TRP A 49 5.72 -8.54 11.38
C TRP A 49 6.81 -7.73 12.09
N ARG A 50 7.78 -7.17 11.38
CA ARG A 50 8.86 -6.35 11.98
C ARG A 50 8.83 -4.95 11.40
N GLY A 51 8.77 -3.95 12.27
CA GLY A 51 8.82 -2.54 11.86
C GLY A 51 10.08 -2.20 11.09
N SER A 52 11.21 -2.80 11.46
CA SER A 52 12.44 -2.70 10.66
C SER A 52 12.16 -3.11 9.23
N THR A 53 11.53 -4.26 8.97
CA THR A 53 11.26 -4.80 7.63
C THR A 53 10.43 -3.87 6.77
N VAL A 54 9.48 -3.12 7.35
CA VAL A 54 8.56 -2.24 6.61
C VAL A 54 9.06 -0.80 6.48
N ALA A 55 9.79 -0.32 7.48
CA ALA A 55 10.25 1.06 7.50
C ALA A 55 11.63 1.13 8.15
N HIS A 56 12.63 0.64 7.40
CA HIS A 56 14.02 0.76 7.76
C HIS A 56 14.46 2.23 7.77
N PHE A 57 15.52 2.53 8.53
CA PHE A 57 16.18 3.83 8.44
C PHE A 57 16.57 4.14 6.99
N ALA A 58 16.22 5.35 6.55
CA ALA A 58 16.41 5.80 5.17
C ALA A 58 15.77 4.89 4.10
N GLY A 59 14.75 4.11 4.47
CA GLY A 59 14.00 3.29 3.51
C GLY A 59 13.31 4.13 2.45
N ASN A 60 13.27 3.61 1.23
CA ASN A 60 12.57 4.24 0.10
C ASN A 60 11.37 3.40 -0.34
N ASN A 61 10.30 4.08 -0.77
CA ASN A 61 9.13 3.47 -1.38
C ASN A 61 8.92 4.16 -2.72
N MET A 62 9.07 3.42 -3.83
CA MET A 62 8.95 3.98 -5.17
C MET A 62 7.74 3.40 -5.90
N LEU A 63 6.98 4.28 -6.53
CA LEU A 63 5.92 3.95 -7.48
C LEU A 63 6.44 4.30 -8.88
N VAL A 64 6.75 3.29 -9.67
CA VAL A 64 7.32 3.43 -11.01
C VAL A 64 6.23 3.24 -12.05
N LEU A 65 5.94 4.30 -12.81
CA LEU A 65 5.05 4.24 -13.96
C LEU A 65 5.90 3.98 -15.21
N TYR A 66 5.63 2.89 -15.93
CA TYR A 66 6.35 2.54 -17.15
C TYR A 66 5.40 2.05 -18.25
N SER A 67 5.83 2.13 -19.50
CA SER A 67 5.13 1.56 -20.65
C SER A 67 6.02 0.53 -21.34
N CYS A 68 5.43 -0.56 -21.81
CA CYS A 68 6.15 -1.59 -22.55
C CYS A 68 5.83 -1.44 -24.05
N PRO A 69 6.79 -1.02 -24.89
CA PRO A 69 6.56 -0.80 -26.31
C PRO A 69 6.38 -2.10 -27.12
N ALA A 70 6.65 -3.26 -26.53
CA ALA A 70 6.68 -4.56 -27.23
C ALA A 70 5.36 -5.00 -27.89
N ASN A 71 4.22 -4.37 -27.57
CA ASN A 71 2.89 -4.76 -28.08
C ASN A 71 2.11 -3.65 -28.79
N ASN A 72 2.73 -2.51 -29.16
CA ASN A 72 2.03 -1.31 -29.69
C ASN A 72 0.83 -0.88 -28.80
N SER A 73 0.84 -1.25 -27.53
CA SER A 73 -0.24 -0.94 -26.60
C SER A 73 0.09 0.34 -25.85
N SER A 74 -0.83 1.30 -25.84
CA SER A 74 -0.74 2.52 -25.02
C SER A 74 -1.00 2.26 -23.52
N LYS A 75 -0.64 1.07 -23.03
CA LYS A 75 -0.87 0.64 -21.65
C LYS A 75 0.29 1.10 -20.77
N TYR A 76 -0.06 1.76 -19.68
CA TYR A 76 0.87 2.08 -18.61
C TYR A 76 0.73 1.06 -17.49
N PHE A 77 1.85 0.72 -16.89
CA PHE A 77 1.96 -0.21 -15.78
C PHE A 77 2.57 0.52 -14.58
N VAL A 78 2.10 0.16 -13.39
CA VAL A 78 2.66 0.66 -12.13
C VAL A 78 3.36 -0.49 -11.44
N GLN A 79 4.62 -0.27 -11.05
CA GLN A 79 5.41 -1.20 -10.24
C GLN A 79 5.79 -0.52 -8.93
N VAL A 80 5.71 -1.27 -7.83
CA VAL A 80 6.20 -0.80 -6.53
C VAL A 80 7.58 -1.37 -6.26
N LEU A 81 8.50 -0.51 -5.83
CA LEU A 81 9.78 -0.91 -5.27
C LEU A 81 9.78 -0.52 -3.80
N HIS A 82 9.89 -1.49 -2.91
CA HIS A 82 10.12 -1.28 -1.49
C HIS A 82 11.60 -1.45 -1.23
N ASN A 83 12.28 -0.38 -0.81
CA ASN A 83 13.71 -0.36 -0.61
C ASN A 83 14.48 -0.92 -1.81
N GLU A 84 14.13 -0.45 -3.01
CA GLU A 84 14.70 -0.89 -4.30
C GLU A 84 14.38 -2.34 -4.72
N TYR A 85 13.67 -3.11 -3.90
CA TYR A 85 13.22 -4.45 -4.26
C TYR A 85 11.82 -4.44 -4.85
N PRO A 86 11.61 -5.07 -6.03
CA PRO A 86 10.29 -5.26 -6.60
C PRO A 86 9.37 -5.98 -5.63
N THR A 87 8.29 -5.31 -5.23
CA THR A 87 7.32 -5.85 -4.27
C THR A 87 5.97 -6.01 -4.95
N PRO A 88 5.36 -7.21 -4.92
CA PRO A 88 4.05 -7.42 -5.52
C PRO A 88 3.01 -6.63 -4.73
N MET A 89 2.24 -5.79 -5.42
CA MET A 89 1.05 -5.17 -4.85
C MET A 89 -0.15 -6.07 -5.17
N PRO A 90 -1.12 -6.23 -4.26
CA PRO A 90 -2.37 -6.93 -4.56
C PRO A 90 -3.03 -6.36 -5.82
N VAL A 91 -3.28 -7.22 -6.81
CA VAL A 91 -3.71 -6.82 -8.17
C VAL A 91 -5.08 -6.13 -8.17
N SER A 92 -5.91 -6.40 -7.16
CA SER A 92 -7.19 -5.69 -6.94
C SER A 92 -7.00 -4.21 -6.57
N LEU A 93 -5.83 -3.83 -6.03
CA LEU A 93 -5.46 -2.44 -5.71
C LEU A 93 -4.78 -1.71 -6.88
N LEU A 94 -4.09 -2.43 -7.79
CA LEU A 94 -3.42 -1.81 -8.95
C LEU A 94 -4.40 -1.39 -10.07
N SER A 95 -5.38 -2.24 -10.39
CA SER A 95 -6.47 -1.88 -11.33
C SER A 95 -7.31 -0.73 -10.78
N SER A 96 -7.42 -0.67 -9.46
CA SER A 96 -8.19 0.33 -8.78
C SER A 96 -7.40 1.62 -8.55
N ILE A 97 -6.08 1.70 -8.37
CA ILE A 97 -5.37 3.02 -8.29
C ILE A 97 -5.63 3.93 -9.52
N ILE A 98 -5.80 3.35 -10.72
CA ILE A 98 -6.16 4.11 -11.94
C ILE A 98 -7.66 4.49 -11.94
N GLN A 99 -8.56 3.68 -11.36
CA GLN A 99 -9.99 4.00 -11.16
C GLN A 99 -10.30 4.78 -9.85
N GLN A 100 -9.40 4.78 -8.86
CA GLN A 100 -9.56 5.26 -7.49
C GLN A 100 -9.18 6.73 -7.35
N LYS A 101 -8.94 7.46 -8.44
CA LYS A 101 -8.92 8.92 -8.32
C LYS A 101 -10.24 9.45 -7.72
N ALA A 102 -11.35 8.72 -7.94
CA ALA A 102 -12.63 8.95 -7.27
C ALA A 102 -12.66 8.35 -5.85
N LYS A 103 -12.35 7.06 -5.70
CA LYS A 103 -12.47 6.36 -4.40
C LYS A 103 -11.42 6.76 -3.35
N LEU A 104 -10.24 7.26 -3.74
CA LEU A 104 -9.23 7.79 -2.82
C LEU A 104 -9.67 9.15 -2.27
N ASN A 105 -10.38 9.97 -3.05
CA ASN A 105 -11.02 11.17 -2.52
C ASN A 105 -12.18 10.81 -1.58
N ASP A 106 -12.96 9.77 -1.87
CA ASP A 106 -14.02 9.29 -0.96
C ASP A 106 -13.41 8.67 0.33
N LEU A 107 -12.36 7.85 0.23
CA LEU A 107 -11.62 7.31 1.38
C LEU A 107 -10.92 8.40 2.19
N LEU A 108 -10.42 9.47 1.56
CA LEU A 108 -9.86 10.62 2.25
C LEU A 108 -10.94 11.56 2.81
N GLN A 109 -12.18 11.48 2.33
CA GLN A 109 -13.34 12.16 2.92
C GLN A 109 -13.90 11.39 4.12
N ASP A 110 -13.91 10.06 4.07
CA ASP A 110 -14.31 9.19 5.18
C ASP A 110 -13.21 9.04 6.24
N CYS A 111 -11.93 9.15 5.87
CA CYS A 111 -10.87 9.44 6.82
C CYS A 111 -11.00 10.89 7.29
N PHE A 112 -11.82 11.11 8.32
CA PHE A 112 -11.88 12.38 9.03
C PHE A 112 -10.53 12.71 9.70
N CYS A 113 -9.55 13.20 8.92
CA CYS A 113 -8.29 13.71 9.44
C CYS A 113 -8.46 14.87 10.45
N LEU A 114 -9.67 15.42 10.59
CA LEU A 114 -10.00 16.49 11.54
C LEU A 114 -10.73 16.01 12.81
N VAL A 115 -11.16 14.74 12.89
CA VAL A 115 -11.94 14.24 14.04
C VAL A 115 -11.23 13.10 14.77
N GLU A 116 -10.34 12.35 14.12
CA GLU A 116 -9.63 11.21 14.71
C GLU A 116 -8.12 11.44 14.93
N CYS A 117 -7.65 12.68 14.95
CA CYS A 117 -6.26 13.05 15.31
C CYS A 117 -6.21 13.85 16.61
#